data_AF-A0A926CBH1-F1
#
_entry.id   AF-A0A926CBH1-F1
#
_cell.length_a   1.000
_cell.length_b   1.000
_cell.length_c   1.000
_cell.angle_alpha   90.00
_cell.angle_beta   90.00
_cell.angle_gamma   90.00
#
_symmetry.space_group_name_H-M   'P 1'
#
loop_
_entity.id
_entity.type
_entity.pdbx_description
1 polymer ?
#
loop_
_entity_poly.entity_id
_entity_poly.type
_entity_poly.pdbx_seq_one_letter_code
_entity_poly.pdbx_strand_id
1 'polypeptide(L)'
;MPVSLREDIQIDCLACGQPFVADVWSIVDAAERPDLADALLDGTLDAAACPHCAAANQSQVALLYHDPAAKRLNFAAPAYVEEYRWRDRAQQLIAALGSQLPDEAQLPYLNDIDLNQGIESLRRAVQRRQRGRGTGKQPSFGKPIPLPGSGASLALSPQPSALSPQPSVLNDEIELVMAVSSLDELRAVVLRHPQLLSDQADLLLRGLADTAFNDGDRDLSTALHTARTALADLRAGREVVLAPHTPTDAAGEAPVRPALAEQSYQSLLHTASDAALKEVVRLFPALLE
;
A
#
# COMPACT_ATOMS: atom_id res chain seq x y z
N MET A 1 -0.51 -19.75 -30.01
CA MET A 1 -0.36 -20.45 -28.72
C MET A 1 -1.31 -19.79 -27.73
N PRO A 2 -1.80 -20.47 -26.70
CA PRO A 2 -2.64 -19.81 -25.71
C PRO A 2 -1.85 -18.68 -25.03
N VAL A 3 -2.50 -17.53 -24.83
CA VAL A 3 -1.92 -16.34 -24.18
C VAL A 3 -2.07 -16.45 -22.66
N SER A 4 -3.15 -17.07 -22.21
CA SER A 4 -3.41 -17.35 -20.81
C SER A 4 -2.50 -18.47 -20.30
N LEU A 5 -1.84 -18.25 -19.16
CA LEU A 5 -0.84 -19.14 -18.58
C LEU A 5 -1.32 -19.69 -17.24
N ARG A 6 -1.32 -21.01 -17.13
CA ARG A 6 -1.60 -21.75 -15.90
C ARG A 6 -0.30 -22.34 -15.36
N GLU A 7 -0.17 -22.34 -14.04
CA GLU A 7 0.97 -22.90 -13.31
C GLU A 7 0.47 -23.73 -12.12
N ASP A 8 1.28 -24.70 -11.71
CA ASP A 8 1.02 -25.51 -10.55
C ASP A 8 1.88 -24.99 -9.41
N ILE A 9 1.26 -24.67 -8.27
CA ILE A 9 1.98 -24.19 -7.10
C ILE A 9 1.62 -25.01 -5.86
N GLN A 10 2.57 -25.11 -4.93
CA GLN A 10 2.31 -25.72 -3.63
C GLN A 10 1.83 -24.67 -2.64
N ILE A 11 0.68 -24.88 -2.03
CA ILE A 11 0.11 -24.02 -0.98
C ILE A 11 -0.27 -24.85 0.25
N ASP A 12 -0.14 -24.26 1.42
CA ASP A 12 -0.56 -24.87 2.68
C ASP A 12 -2.01 -24.54 2.97
N CYS A 13 -2.83 -25.55 3.29
CA CYS A 13 -4.22 -25.30 3.63
C CYS A 13 -4.33 -24.61 5.00
N LEU A 14 -5.00 -23.46 5.07
CA LEU A 14 -5.20 -22.72 6.33
C LEU A 14 -6.14 -23.42 7.33
N ALA A 15 -6.94 -24.38 6.86
CA ALA A 15 -7.89 -25.11 7.70
C ALA A 15 -7.30 -26.38 8.34
N CYS A 16 -6.45 -27.11 7.62
CA CYS A 16 -5.90 -28.40 8.10
C CYS A 16 -4.36 -28.47 8.13
N GLY A 17 -3.67 -27.46 7.60
CA GLY A 17 -2.21 -27.38 7.56
C GLY A 17 -1.53 -28.33 6.57
N GLN A 18 -2.28 -29.09 5.75
CA GLN A 18 -1.70 -29.97 4.75
C GLN A 18 -1.29 -29.19 3.49
N PRO A 19 -0.05 -29.33 3.00
CA PRO A 19 0.36 -28.81 1.71
C PRO A 19 -0.37 -29.55 0.58
N PHE A 20 -0.82 -28.82 -0.44
CA PHE A 20 -1.35 -29.42 -1.65
C PHE A 20 -0.96 -28.59 -2.88
N VAL A 21 -0.99 -29.22 -4.05
CA VAL A 21 -0.74 -28.56 -5.33
C VAL A 21 -2.05 -27.97 -5.85
N ALA A 22 -2.04 -26.68 -6.16
CA ALA A 22 -3.16 -25.96 -6.75
C ALA A 22 -2.79 -25.44 -8.14
N ASP A 23 -3.69 -25.69 -9.09
CA ASP A 23 -3.66 -25.10 -10.43
C ASP A 23 -4.08 -23.62 -10.33
N VAL A 24 -3.18 -22.70 -10.68
CA VAL A 24 -3.39 -21.26 -10.59
C VAL A 24 -3.14 -20.58 -11.92
N TRP A 25 -3.83 -19.47 -12.17
CA TRP A 25 -3.60 -18.67 -13.37
C TRP A 25 -2.63 -17.52 -13.06
N SER A 26 -1.54 -17.44 -13.81
CA SER A 26 -0.54 -16.38 -13.71
C SER A 26 -0.68 -15.33 -14.82
N ILE A 27 -1.24 -15.71 -15.98
CA ILE A 27 -1.67 -14.79 -17.04
C ILE A 27 -3.11 -15.13 -17.44
N VAL A 28 -3.97 -14.12 -17.50
CA VAL A 28 -5.33 -14.23 -18.04
C VAL A 28 -5.52 -13.19 -19.13
N ASP A 29 -5.79 -13.66 -20.36
CA ASP A 29 -6.22 -12.81 -21.46
C ASP A 29 -7.76 -12.85 -21.56
N ALA A 30 -8.39 -11.70 -21.37
CA ALA A 30 -9.86 -11.59 -21.31
C ALA A 30 -10.55 -11.80 -22.66
N ALA A 31 -9.83 -11.62 -23.79
CA ALA A 31 -10.40 -11.87 -25.12
C ALA A 31 -10.28 -13.34 -25.52
N GLU A 32 -9.20 -14.01 -25.11
CA GLU A 32 -9.02 -15.44 -25.32
C GLU A 32 -9.91 -16.26 -24.38
N ARG A 33 -9.98 -15.88 -23.10
CA ARG A 33 -10.65 -16.62 -22.02
C ARG A 33 -11.64 -15.75 -21.26
N PRO A 34 -12.80 -15.41 -21.87
CA PRO A 34 -13.84 -14.64 -21.20
C PRO A 34 -14.40 -15.36 -19.97
N ASP A 35 -14.39 -16.70 -19.97
CA ASP A 35 -14.78 -17.51 -18.82
C ASP A 35 -13.91 -17.26 -17.58
N LEU A 36 -12.61 -17.00 -17.76
CA LEU A 36 -11.71 -16.65 -16.65
C LEU A 36 -11.90 -15.20 -16.20
N ALA A 37 -12.27 -14.31 -17.12
CA ALA A 37 -12.66 -12.95 -16.77
C ALA A 37 -13.94 -12.94 -15.92
N ASP A 38 -14.93 -13.77 -16.25
CA ASP A 38 -16.13 -13.95 -15.43
C ASP A 38 -15.79 -14.56 -14.06
N ALA A 39 -14.93 -15.60 -14.02
CA ALA A 39 -14.45 -16.17 -12.76
C ALA A 39 -13.70 -15.15 -11.88
N LEU A 40 -12.94 -14.23 -12.49
CA LEU A 40 -12.32 -13.10 -11.77
C LEU A 40 -13.40 -12.21 -11.14
N LEU A 41 -14.44 -11.86 -11.90
CA LEU A 41 -15.52 -10.98 -11.43
C LEU A 41 -16.35 -11.61 -10.31
N ASP A 42 -16.57 -12.92 -10.40
CA ASP A 42 -17.26 -13.73 -9.40
C ASP A 42 -16.41 -14.01 -8.16
N GLY A 43 -15.09 -13.79 -8.23
CA GLY A 43 -14.15 -14.04 -7.14
C GLY A 43 -13.87 -15.53 -6.92
N THR A 44 -13.96 -16.34 -7.97
CA THR A 44 -13.69 -17.78 -7.95
C THR A 44 -12.38 -18.15 -8.63
N LEU A 45 -11.75 -17.22 -9.36
CA LEU A 45 -10.52 -17.47 -10.13
C LEU A 45 -9.35 -17.96 -9.26
N ASP A 46 -9.23 -17.46 -8.03
CA ASP A 46 -8.13 -17.74 -7.11
C ASP A 46 -8.53 -18.72 -5.98
N ALA A 47 -9.75 -19.27 -6.05
CA ALA A 47 -10.27 -20.21 -5.08
C ALA A 47 -9.83 -21.65 -5.40
N ALA A 48 -9.04 -22.25 -4.50
CA ALA A 48 -8.62 -23.64 -4.58
C ALA A 48 -9.21 -24.44 -3.42
N ALA A 49 -9.92 -25.53 -3.72
CA ALA A 49 -10.46 -26.44 -2.71
C ALA A 49 -9.39 -27.42 -2.24
N CYS A 50 -9.16 -27.50 -0.92
CA CYS A 50 -8.22 -28.45 -0.37
C CYS A 50 -8.74 -29.89 -0.55
N PRO A 51 -7.96 -30.82 -1.12
CA PRO A 51 -8.39 -32.20 -1.33
C PRO A 51 -8.55 -33.00 -0.01
N HIS A 52 -7.98 -32.51 1.09
CA HIS A 52 -8.02 -33.19 2.39
C HIS A 52 -9.23 -32.80 3.25
N CYS A 53 -9.62 -31.53 3.25
CA CYS A 53 -10.68 -31.01 4.14
C CYS A 53 -11.81 -30.26 3.41
N ALA A 54 -11.74 -30.14 2.08
CA ALA A 54 -12.68 -29.39 1.24
C ALA A 54 -12.80 -27.88 1.56
N ALA A 55 -11.97 -27.33 2.44
CA ALA A 55 -11.94 -25.90 2.69
C ALA A 55 -11.45 -25.14 1.45
N ALA A 56 -12.07 -23.98 1.17
CA ALA A 56 -11.62 -23.06 0.13
C ALA A 56 -10.40 -22.27 0.64
N ASN A 57 -9.33 -22.26 -0.14
CA ASN A 57 -8.12 -21.50 0.11
C ASN A 57 -7.92 -20.51 -1.05
N GLN A 58 -7.39 -19.33 -0.74
CA GLN A 58 -6.97 -18.37 -1.77
C GLN A 58 -5.49 -18.63 -2.09
N SER A 59 -5.17 -18.74 -3.37
CA SER A 59 -3.81 -19.07 -3.81
C SER A 59 -2.81 -17.91 -3.67
N GLN A 60 -3.29 -16.66 -3.55
CA GLN A 60 -2.49 -15.43 -3.37
C GLN A 60 -1.34 -15.26 -4.38
N VAL A 61 -1.55 -15.72 -5.62
CA VAL A 61 -0.52 -15.72 -6.68
C VAL A 61 -0.48 -14.39 -7.40
N ALA A 62 0.71 -14.05 -7.92
CA ALA A 62 0.87 -12.94 -8.85
C ALA A 62 0.12 -13.23 -10.15
N LEU A 63 -0.83 -12.35 -10.51
CA LEU A 63 -1.67 -12.50 -11.69
C LEU A 63 -1.51 -11.29 -12.62
N LEU A 64 -1.20 -11.55 -13.89
CA LEU A 64 -1.24 -10.57 -14.95
C LEU A 64 -2.56 -10.71 -15.73
N TYR A 65 -3.40 -9.68 -15.68
CA TYR A 65 -4.69 -9.64 -16.37
C TYR A 65 -4.63 -8.67 -17.55
N HIS A 66 -4.77 -9.23 -18.75
CA HIS A 66 -4.74 -8.50 -20.01
C HIS A 66 -6.16 -8.36 -20.58
N ASP A 67 -6.59 -7.11 -20.79
CA ASP A 67 -7.87 -6.79 -21.42
C ASP A 67 -7.62 -5.93 -22.68
N PRO A 68 -7.57 -6.55 -23.87
CA PRO A 68 -7.32 -5.82 -25.10
C PRO A 68 -8.51 -4.94 -25.50
N ALA A 69 -9.74 -5.30 -25.14
CA ALA A 69 -10.92 -4.49 -25.41
C ALA A 69 -10.92 -3.19 -24.58
N ALA A 70 -10.37 -3.22 -23.37
CA ALA A 70 -10.12 -2.04 -22.56
C ALA A 70 -8.78 -1.37 -22.78
N LYS A 71 -7.87 -1.98 -23.56
CA LYS A 71 -6.49 -1.53 -23.74
C LYS A 71 -5.80 -1.33 -22.39
N ARG A 72 -5.86 -2.37 -21.55
CA ARG A 72 -5.31 -2.34 -20.20
C ARG A 72 -4.54 -3.61 -19.89
N LEU A 73 -3.46 -3.41 -19.15
CA LEU A 73 -2.70 -4.47 -18.52
C LEU A 73 -2.71 -4.21 -17.02
N ASN A 74 -3.17 -5.18 -16.23
CA ASN A 74 -3.27 -5.03 -14.78
C ASN A 74 -2.43 -6.14 -14.14
N PHE A 75 -1.68 -5.79 -13.09
CA PHE A 75 -0.92 -6.76 -12.31
C PHE A 75 -1.46 -6.79 -10.89
N ALA A 76 -1.85 -7.97 -10.42
CA ALA A 76 -2.23 -8.23 -9.04
C ALA A 76 -1.03 -8.75 -8.27
N ALA A 77 -0.45 -7.90 -7.42
CA ALA A 77 0.67 -8.24 -6.55
C ALA A 77 0.20 -9.05 -5.33
N PRO A 78 0.90 -10.12 -4.92
CA PRO A 78 0.63 -10.82 -3.67
C PRO A 78 0.80 -9.91 -2.44
N ALA A 79 -0.03 -10.09 -1.40
CA ALA A 79 -0.03 -9.22 -0.22
C ALA A 79 1.17 -9.44 0.73
N TYR A 80 1.76 -10.64 0.75
CA TYR A 80 2.81 -11.04 1.70
C TYR A 80 4.15 -11.37 1.03
N VAL A 81 4.42 -10.74 -0.12
CA VAL A 81 5.66 -10.93 -0.89
C VAL A 81 6.39 -9.60 -0.98
N GLU A 82 7.70 -9.62 -0.80
CA GLU A 82 8.54 -8.42 -0.87
C GLU A 82 8.49 -7.77 -2.26
N GLU A 83 8.59 -6.44 -2.31
CA GLU A 83 8.39 -5.68 -3.55
C GLU A 83 9.29 -6.13 -4.71
N TYR A 84 10.57 -6.35 -4.44
CA TYR A 84 11.50 -6.77 -5.48
C TYR A 84 11.09 -8.12 -6.10
N ARG A 85 10.58 -9.07 -5.30
CA ARG A 85 10.21 -10.41 -5.78
C ARG A 85 9.01 -10.36 -6.70
N TRP A 86 7.96 -9.63 -6.33
CA TRP A 86 6.81 -9.53 -7.22
C TRP A 86 7.10 -8.65 -8.44
N ARG A 87 8.03 -7.68 -8.36
CA ARG A 87 8.49 -6.91 -9.52
C ARG A 87 9.21 -7.76 -10.56
N ASP A 88 10.15 -8.59 -10.12
CA ASP A 88 10.84 -9.54 -11.00
C ASP A 88 9.82 -10.50 -11.64
N ARG A 89 8.85 -10.97 -10.85
CA ARG A 89 7.77 -11.82 -11.35
C ARG A 89 6.89 -11.12 -12.37
N ALA A 90 6.52 -9.86 -12.14
CA ALA A 90 5.74 -9.06 -13.07
C ALA A 90 6.47 -8.92 -14.42
N GLN A 91 7.76 -8.60 -14.40
CA GLN A 91 8.58 -8.49 -15.62
C GLN A 91 8.61 -9.79 -16.41
N GLN A 92 8.74 -10.94 -15.75
CA GLN A 92 8.68 -12.26 -16.39
C GLN A 92 7.33 -12.50 -17.07
N LEU A 93 6.23 -12.18 -16.41
CA LEU A 93 4.88 -12.38 -16.96
C LEU A 93 4.60 -11.44 -18.13
N ILE A 94 5.07 -10.19 -18.08
CA ILE A 94 4.95 -9.24 -19.19
C ILE A 94 5.75 -9.72 -20.40
N ALA A 95 6.98 -10.18 -20.20
CA ALA A 95 7.80 -10.75 -21.27
C ALA A 95 7.14 -11.99 -21.88
N ALA A 96 6.58 -12.87 -21.04
CA ALA A 96 5.84 -14.05 -21.48
C ALA A 96 4.62 -13.67 -22.33
N LEU A 97 3.80 -12.71 -21.86
CA LEU A 97 2.65 -12.18 -22.58
C LEU A 97 3.08 -11.62 -23.95
N GLY A 98 4.10 -10.75 -23.97
CA GLY A 98 4.61 -10.14 -25.20
C GLY A 98 5.08 -11.17 -26.23
N SER A 99 5.71 -12.26 -25.78
CA SER A 99 6.16 -13.34 -26.67
C SER A 99 5.01 -14.17 -27.27
N GLN A 100 3.84 -14.16 -26.65
CA GLN A 100 2.66 -14.94 -27.08
C GLN A 100 1.67 -14.11 -27.91
N LEU A 101 1.71 -12.77 -27.79
CA LEU A 101 0.88 -11.86 -28.57
C LEU A 101 1.43 -11.65 -29.99
N PRO A 102 0.58 -11.64 -31.03
CA PRO A 102 0.99 -11.27 -32.38
C PRO A 102 1.43 -9.81 -32.42
N ASP A 103 2.32 -9.47 -33.36
CA ASP A 103 2.93 -8.13 -33.47
C ASP A 103 1.88 -7.02 -33.59
N GLU A 104 0.75 -7.28 -34.27
CA GLU A 104 -0.35 -6.31 -34.42
C GLU A 104 -1.07 -6.01 -33.10
N ALA A 105 -1.04 -6.94 -32.14
CA ALA A 105 -1.64 -6.81 -30.82
C ALA A 105 -0.68 -6.21 -29.78
N GLN A 106 0.61 -6.06 -30.11
CA GLN A 106 1.62 -5.45 -29.24
C GLN A 106 1.52 -3.92 -29.24
N LEU A 107 0.42 -3.42 -28.69
CA LEU A 107 0.09 -2.00 -28.68
C LEU A 107 0.76 -1.25 -27.51
N PRO A 108 0.94 0.08 -27.61
CA PRO A 108 1.67 0.86 -26.60
C PRO A 108 1.14 0.76 -25.17
N TYR A 109 -0.15 0.45 -24.98
CA TYR A 109 -0.77 0.34 -23.65
C TYR A 109 -0.21 -0.82 -22.81
N LEU A 110 0.48 -1.79 -23.43
CA LEU A 110 1.12 -2.88 -22.70
C LEU A 110 2.25 -2.38 -21.78
N ASN A 111 2.76 -1.18 -22.01
CA ASN A 111 3.75 -0.53 -21.13
C ASN A 111 3.10 0.14 -19.90
N ASP A 112 1.80 0.40 -19.94
CA ASP A 112 1.07 1.08 -18.87
C ASP A 112 0.38 0.04 -17.97
N ILE A 113 1.10 -0.39 -16.94
CA ILE A 113 0.63 -1.45 -16.02
C ILE A 113 -0.11 -0.84 -14.83
N ASP A 114 -1.38 -1.21 -14.68
CA ASP A 114 -2.18 -0.88 -13.49
C ASP A 114 -1.86 -1.88 -12.36
N LEU A 115 -1.12 -1.43 -11.34
CA LEU A 115 -0.78 -2.23 -10.16
C LEU A 115 -1.97 -2.33 -9.19
N ASN A 116 -2.28 -3.54 -8.73
CA ASN A 116 -3.34 -3.85 -7.77
C ASN A 116 -2.78 -4.70 -6.63
N GLN A 117 -3.15 -4.38 -5.38
CA GLN A 117 -2.78 -5.16 -4.20
C GLN A 117 -3.72 -6.38 -4.09
N GLY A 118 -3.31 -7.51 -4.66
CA GLY A 118 -4.08 -8.75 -4.70
C GLY A 118 -5.19 -8.80 -5.76
N ILE A 119 -5.71 -10.01 -5.96
CA ILE A 119 -6.73 -10.32 -7.00
C ILE A 119 -8.07 -9.63 -6.68
N GLU A 120 -8.41 -9.46 -5.40
CA GLU A 120 -9.61 -8.75 -4.98
C GLU A 120 -9.59 -7.26 -5.40
N SER A 121 -8.44 -6.59 -5.30
CA SER A 121 -8.30 -5.20 -5.74
C SER A 121 -8.47 -5.08 -7.26
N LEU A 122 -7.86 -6.01 -8.01
CA LEU A 122 -8.03 -6.13 -9.45
C LEU A 122 -9.51 -6.34 -9.82
N ARG A 123 -10.19 -7.29 -9.17
CA ARG A 123 -11.61 -7.57 -9.38
C ARG A 123 -12.46 -6.32 -9.22
N ARG A 124 -12.26 -5.56 -8.14
CA ARG A 124 -12.96 -4.29 -7.91
C ARG A 124 -12.66 -3.26 -8.99
N ALA A 125 -11.41 -3.18 -9.46
CA ALA A 125 -11.03 -2.27 -10.54
C ALA A 125 -11.74 -2.61 -11.85
N VAL A 126 -11.81 -3.88 -12.22
CA VAL A 126 -12.53 -4.35 -13.43
C VAL A 126 -14.04 -4.09 -13.29
N GLN A 127 -14.65 -4.45 -12.15
CA GLN A 127 -16.08 -4.21 -11.90
C GLN A 127 -16.47 -2.73 -11.99
N ARG A 128 -15.67 -1.81 -11.40
CA ARG A 128 -15.93 -0.37 -11.49
C ARG A 128 -15.96 0.12 -12.94
N ARG A 129 -15.06 -0.38 -13.78
CA ARG A 129 -14.98 0.00 -15.20
C ARG A 129 -16.18 -0.51 -15.99
N GLN A 130 -16.61 -1.76 -15.75
CA GLN A 130 -17.80 -2.31 -16.42
C GLN A 130 -19.06 -1.51 -16.08
N ARG A 131 -19.22 -1.08 -14.82
CA ARG A 131 -20.32 -0.20 -14.39
C ARG A 131 -20.25 1.17 -15.07
N GLY A 132 -19.06 1.76 -15.19
CA GLY A 132 -18.86 3.04 -15.88
C GLY A 132 -19.14 3.00 -17.39
N ARG A 133 -18.93 1.85 -18.05
CA ARG A 133 -19.34 1.65 -19.47
C ARG A 133 -20.85 1.48 -19.64
N GLY A 134 -21.55 0.97 -18.63
CA GLY A 134 -22.99 0.71 -18.67
C GLY A 134 -23.89 1.96 -18.55
N THR A 135 -23.35 3.11 -18.13
CA THR A 135 -24.12 4.36 -17.98
C THR A 135 -23.70 5.39 -19.03
N GLY A 136 -24.10 5.16 -20.27
CA GLY A 136 -24.08 6.18 -21.33
C GLY A 136 -25.12 7.29 -21.11
N LYS A 137 -25.01 8.05 -20.02
CA LYS A 137 -25.71 9.32 -19.87
C LYS A 137 -24.66 10.39 -19.61
N GLN A 138 -24.27 11.10 -20.67
CA GLN A 138 -23.42 12.28 -20.57
C GLN A 138 -23.99 13.22 -19.49
N PRO A 139 -23.20 13.68 -18.51
CA PRO A 139 -23.63 14.82 -17.73
C PRO A 139 -23.74 16.00 -18.69
N SER A 140 -24.96 16.49 -18.89
CA SER A 140 -25.21 17.72 -19.63
C SER A 140 -24.60 18.87 -18.84
N PHE A 141 -23.35 19.22 -19.14
CA PHE A 141 -22.78 20.47 -18.70
C PHE A 141 -23.66 21.60 -19.24
N GLY A 142 -24.26 22.36 -18.31
CA GLY A 142 -25.08 23.52 -18.60
C GLY A 142 -24.33 24.52 -19.49
N LYS A 143 -25.12 25.37 -20.17
CA LYS A 143 -24.70 26.33 -21.20
C LYS A 143 -23.36 27.03 -20.89
N PRO A 144 -22.47 27.21 -21.89
CA PRO A 144 -21.20 27.91 -21.69
C PRO A 144 -21.43 29.37 -21.29
N ILE A 145 -20.71 29.82 -20.26
CA ILE A 145 -20.59 31.24 -19.92
C ILE A 145 -19.56 31.86 -20.89
N PRO A 146 -19.87 32.98 -21.56
CA PRO A 146 -18.94 33.61 -22.50
C PRO A 146 -17.85 34.39 -21.73
N LEU A 147 -16.58 34.12 -22.07
CA LEU A 147 -15.43 34.90 -21.61
C LEU A 147 -15.16 36.09 -22.55
N PRO A 148 -14.87 37.30 -22.03
CA PRO A 148 -14.33 38.38 -22.84
C PRO A 148 -12.84 38.11 -23.14
N GLY A 149 -12.45 38.41 -24.37
CA GLY A 149 -11.12 38.12 -24.89
C GLY A 149 -9.99 38.92 -24.25
N SER A 150 -8.80 38.32 -24.28
CA SER A 150 -7.54 39.02 -24.51
C SER A 150 -6.50 38.00 -24.94
N GLY A 151 -5.91 38.22 -26.11
CA GLY A 151 -4.70 37.54 -26.51
C GLY A 151 -3.53 38.03 -25.67
N ALA A 152 -2.71 37.08 -25.21
CA ALA A 152 -1.29 37.26 -24.98
C ALA A 152 -0.67 35.87 -24.83
N SER A 153 0.07 35.44 -25.84
CA SER A 153 1.05 34.37 -25.68
C SER A 153 2.06 34.81 -24.62
N LEU A 154 2.02 34.19 -23.45
CA LEU A 154 3.11 34.23 -22.50
C LEU A 154 3.81 32.88 -22.55
N ALA A 155 5.02 32.92 -23.12
CA ALA A 155 5.98 31.85 -23.04
C ALA A 155 6.15 31.41 -21.57
N LEU A 156 6.06 30.10 -21.33
CA LEU A 156 6.46 29.52 -20.05
C LEU A 156 7.93 29.88 -19.81
N SER A 157 8.15 30.77 -18.85
CA SER A 157 9.43 30.85 -18.16
C SER A 157 9.59 29.58 -17.32
N PRO A 158 10.78 28.97 -17.25
CA PRO A 158 11.01 27.82 -16.38
C PRO A 158 10.79 28.26 -14.92
N GLN A 159 9.85 27.64 -14.23
CA GLN A 159 9.73 27.81 -12.79
C GLN A 159 11.01 27.25 -12.13
N PRO A 160 11.62 27.97 -11.18
CA PRO A 160 12.69 27.42 -10.37
C PRO A 160 12.14 26.28 -9.54
N SER A 161 12.81 25.13 -9.58
CA SER A 161 12.55 23.97 -8.72
C SER A 161 12.48 24.42 -7.26
N ALA A 162 11.29 24.50 -6.69
CA ALA A 162 11.14 24.50 -5.25
C ALA A 162 11.62 23.14 -4.75
N LEU A 163 12.60 23.15 -3.84
CA LEU A 163 13.04 21.97 -3.10
C LEU A 163 11.80 21.24 -2.57
N SER A 164 11.46 20.10 -3.15
CA SER A 164 10.57 19.14 -2.50
C SER A 164 11.27 18.70 -1.21
N PRO A 165 10.67 18.86 -0.02
CA PRO A 165 11.25 18.38 1.21
C PRO A 165 11.43 16.87 1.13
N GLN A 166 12.61 16.40 1.54
CA GLN A 166 12.98 14.98 1.58
C GLN A 166 12.01 14.24 2.51
N PRO A 167 11.60 13.00 2.18
CA PRO A 167 10.62 12.22 2.96
C PRO A 167 11.01 12.00 4.43
N SER A 168 12.29 12.14 4.78
CA SER A 168 12.78 12.03 6.15
C SER A 168 12.34 13.18 7.05
N VAL A 169 12.24 14.42 6.54
CA VAL A 169 11.95 15.59 7.38
C VAL A 169 10.50 15.60 7.85
N LEU A 170 9.59 15.07 7.02
CA LEU A 170 8.16 15.04 7.34
C LEU A 170 7.81 13.90 8.33
N ASN A 171 8.64 12.86 8.40
CA ASN A 171 8.47 11.78 9.39
C ASN A 171 8.75 12.28 10.82
N ASP A 172 9.83 13.03 11.03
CA ASP A 172 10.17 13.62 12.33
C ASP A 172 9.05 14.58 12.82
N GLU A 173 8.45 15.33 11.91
CA GLU A 173 7.31 16.22 12.20
C GLU A 173 6.04 15.45 12.57
N ILE A 174 5.81 14.29 11.95
CA ILE A 174 4.68 13.40 12.27
C ILE A 174 4.87 12.76 13.66
N GLU A 175 6.08 12.32 14.00
CA GLU A 175 6.39 11.82 15.35
C GLU A 175 6.13 12.88 16.43
N LEU A 176 6.50 14.14 16.16
CA LEU A 176 6.18 15.27 17.04
C LEU A 176 4.67 15.47 17.20
N VAL A 177 3.87 15.31 16.14
CA VAL A 177 2.41 15.38 16.23
C VAL A 177 1.84 14.24 17.08
N MET A 178 2.40 13.03 16.99
CA MET A 178 1.96 11.90 17.81
C MET A 178 2.32 12.03 19.30
N ALA A 179 3.39 12.78 19.61
CA ALA A 179 3.81 13.04 20.99
C ALA A 179 2.98 14.13 21.70
N VAL A 180 2.10 14.83 20.97
CA VAL A 180 1.28 15.92 21.52
C VAL A 180 0.07 15.37 22.27
N SER A 181 -0.16 15.91 23.47
CA SER A 181 -1.27 15.50 24.34
C SER A 181 -2.43 16.51 24.39
N SER A 182 -2.25 17.72 23.83
CA SER A 182 -3.26 18.78 23.86
C SER A 182 -3.41 19.54 22.53
N LEU A 183 -4.61 20.11 22.31
CA LEU A 183 -4.91 20.87 21.09
C LEU A 183 -4.04 22.13 20.94
N ASP A 184 -3.70 22.78 22.05
CA ASP A 184 -2.91 24.01 22.03
C ASP A 184 -1.43 23.74 21.71
N GLU A 185 -0.90 22.62 22.19
CA GLU A 185 0.40 22.11 21.75
C GLU A 185 0.37 21.74 20.26
N LEU A 186 -0.69 21.10 19.79
CA LEU A 186 -0.83 20.73 18.37
C LEU A 186 -0.85 21.97 17.48
N ARG A 187 -1.57 23.02 17.89
CA ARG A 187 -1.57 24.33 17.22
C ARG A 187 -0.17 24.97 17.21
N ALA A 188 0.56 24.90 18.33
CA ALA A 188 1.91 25.44 18.42
C ALA A 188 2.90 24.69 17.50
N VAL A 189 2.77 23.36 17.39
CA VAL A 189 3.56 22.53 16.47
C VAL A 189 3.22 22.87 15.02
N VAL A 190 1.93 22.98 14.67
CA VAL A 190 1.48 23.35 13.33
C VAL A 190 1.94 24.75 12.92
N LEU A 191 1.97 25.72 13.84
CA LEU A 191 2.50 27.06 13.58
C LEU A 191 4.01 27.05 13.29
N ARG A 192 4.75 26.15 13.95
CA ARG A 192 6.19 25.98 13.75
C ARG A 192 6.52 25.17 12.49
N HIS A 193 5.62 24.25 12.12
CA HIS A 193 5.75 23.33 10.99
C HIS A 193 4.50 23.38 10.10
N PRO A 194 4.33 24.45 9.28
CA PRO A 194 3.13 24.62 8.44
C PRO A 194 2.98 23.52 7.37
N GLN A 195 4.03 22.74 7.12
CA GLN A 195 4.05 21.60 6.20
C GLN A 195 3.10 20.47 6.64
N LEU A 196 2.78 20.36 7.93
CA LEU A 196 1.80 19.41 8.46
C LEU A 196 0.37 19.63 7.92
N LEU A 197 0.09 20.86 7.48
CA LEU A 197 -1.19 21.19 6.85
C LEU A 197 -1.22 20.89 5.34
N SER A 198 -0.14 20.39 4.75
CA SER A 198 -0.09 20.02 3.34
C SER A 198 -0.89 18.75 3.04
N ASP A 199 -1.32 18.60 1.79
CA ASP A 199 -1.92 17.37 1.27
C ASP A 199 -0.94 16.18 1.34
N GLN A 200 0.37 16.45 1.24
CA GLN A 200 1.41 15.43 1.34
C GLN A 200 1.51 14.85 2.77
N ALA A 201 1.43 15.68 3.80
CA ALA A 201 1.40 15.23 5.19
C ALA A 201 0.16 14.38 5.49
N ASP A 202 -0.99 14.72 4.89
CA ASP A 202 -2.22 13.93 5.01
C ASP A 202 -2.07 12.53 4.41
N LEU A 203 -1.45 12.44 3.22
CA LEU A 203 -1.17 11.16 2.55
C LEU A 203 -0.20 10.30 3.35
N LEU A 204 0.84 10.89 3.97
CA LEU A 204 1.77 10.15 4.81
C LEU A 204 1.12 9.63 6.10
N LEU A 205 0.36 10.46 6.81
CA LEU A 205 -0.37 10.04 8.01
C LEU A 205 -1.36 8.90 7.70
N ARG A 206 -2.02 8.96 6.54
CA ARG A 206 -2.87 7.87 6.06
C ARG A 206 -2.08 6.59 5.80
N GLY A 207 -0.97 6.70 5.07
CA GLY A 207 -0.11 5.54 4.78
C GLY A 207 0.40 4.87 6.06
N LEU A 208 0.89 5.65 7.02
CA LEU A 208 1.37 5.13 8.30
C LEU A 208 0.25 4.45 9.11
N ALA A 209 -0.97 5.02 9.11
CA ALA A 209 -2.09 4.43 9.82
C ALA A 209 -2.56 3.11 9.21
N ASP A 210 -2.52 3.01 7.87
CA ASP A 210 -2.84 1.79 7.12
C ASP A 210 -1.76 0.71 7.38
N THR A 211 -0.48 1.09 7.42
CA THR A 211 0.63 0.18 7.79
C THR A 211 0.47 -0.35 9.22
N ALA A 212 0.28 0.54 10.21
CA ALA A 212 0.10 0.14 11.60
C ALA A 212 -1.10 -0.81 11.79
N PHE A 213 -2.19 -0.58 11.06
CA PHE A 213 -3.34 -1.49 11.08
C PHE A 213 -3.01 -2.88 10.54
N ASN A 214 -2.28 -2.94 9.41
CA ASN A 214 -1.87 -4.20 8.79
C ASN A 214 -0.87 -4.99 9.65
N ASP A 215 -0.02 -4.28 10.40
CA ASP A 215 0.94 -4.86 11.35
C ASP A 215 0.27 -5.31 12.67
N GLY A 216 -1.03 -5.04 12.83
CA GLY A 216 -1.81 -5.41 14.01
C GLY A 216 -1.72 -4.41 15.16
N ASP A 217 -1.01 -3.30 14.99
CA ASP A 217 -0.91 -2.21 15.96
C ASP A 217 -2.12 -1.27 15.86
N ARG A 218 -3.20 -1.68 16.52
CA ARG A 218 -4.48 -0.96 16.51
C ARG A 218 -4.42 0.38 17.24
N ASP A 219 -3.58 0.48 18.26
CA ASP A 219 -3.46 1.69 19.09
C ASP A 219 -2.75 2.79 18.29
N LEU A 220 -1.64 2.45 17.64
CA LEU A 220 -0.92 3.37 16.75
C LEU A 220 -1.79 3.80 15.55
N SER A 221 -2.48 2.86 14.92
CA SER A 221 -3.39 3.17 13.81
C SER A 221 -4.49 4.15 14.22
N THR A 222 -5.04 3.99 15.43
CA THR A 222 -6.07 4.88 15.99
C THR A 222 -5.50 6.26 16.32
N ALA A 223 -4.30 6.33 16.89
CA ALA A 223 -3.61 7.58 17.18
C ALA A 223 -3.35 8.40 15.91
N LEU A 224 -2.86 7.76 14.85
CA LEU A 224 -2.59 8.39 13.55
C LEU A 224 -3.89 8.89 12.87
N HIS A 225 -4.97 8.12 12.94
CA HIS A 225 -6.29 8.55 12.46
C HIS A 225 -6.83 9.77 13.21
N THR A 226 -6.62 9.81 14.52
CA THR A 226 -7.03 10.92 15.38
C THR A 226 -6.23 12.18 15.06
N ALA A 227 -4.90 12.06 14.91
CA ALA A 227 -4.03 13.15 14.49
C ALA A 227 -4.42 13.72 13.12
N ARG A 228 -4.71 12.86 12.14
CA ARG A 228 -5.17 13.29 10.79
C ARG A 228 -6.47 14.08 10.87
N THR A 229 -7.41 13.64 11.71
CA THR A 229 -8.71 14.33 11.89
C THR A 229 -8.52 15.69 12.55
N ALA A 230 -7.69 15.77 13.60
CA ALA A 230 -7.38 17.03 14.27
C ALA A 230 -6.69 18.04 13.35
N LEU A 231 -5.76 17.60 12.49
CA LEU A 231 -5.13 18.45 11.48
C LEU A 231 -6.12 18.90 10.40
N ALA A 232 -7.02 18.02 9.96
CA ALA A 232 -8.06 18.37 8.99
C ALA A 232 -9.04 19.45 9.55
N ASP A 233 -9.40 19.36 10.83
CA ASP A 233 -10.25 20.36 11.48
C ASP A 233 -9.52 21.71 11.63
N LEU A 234 -8.21 21.69 11.93
CA LEU A 234 -7.37 22.89 11.94
C LEU A 234 -7.25 23.52 10.54
N ARG A 235 -7.10 22.73 9.46
CA ARG A 235 -7.13 23.23 8.06
C ARG A 235 -8.47 23.87 7.72
N ALA A 236 -9.57 23.31 8.24
CA ALA A 236 -10.92 23.80 7.99
C ALA A 236 -11.30 25.03 8.84
N GLY A 237 -10.42 25.50 9.73
CA GLY A 237 -10.67 26.66 10.60
C GLY A 237 -11.80 26.46 11.61
N ARG A 238 -12.13 25.22 11.97
CA ARG A 238 -13.17 24.88 12.95
C ARG A 238 -12.56 24.60 14.32
N GLU A 239 -13.24 24.99 15.39
CA GLU A 239 -12.84 24.63 16.75
C GLU A 239 -12.91 23.10 16.94
N VAL A 240 -11.78 22.50 17.33
CA VAL A 240 -11.62 21.07 17.58
C VAL A 240 -12.05 20.75 19.01
N VAL A 241 -12.89 19.73 19.20
CA VAL A 241 -13.12 19.10 20.51
C VAL A 241 -12.42 17.73 20.47
N LEU A 242 -11.23 17.63 21.08
CA LEU A 242 -10.60 16.34 21.36
C LEU A 242 -11.35 15.68 22.52
N ALA A 243 -11.79 14.44 22.35
CA ALA A 243 -12.30 13.67 23.47
C ALA A 243 -11.15 13.42 24.47
N PRO A 244 -11.34 13.65 25.78
CA PRO A 244 -10.31 13.37 26.77
C PRO A 244 -10.04 11.86 26.82
N HIS A 245 -8.79 11.47 26.59
CA HIS A 245 -8.29 10.17 26.99
C HIS A 245 -8.16 10.20 28.52
N THR A 246 -8.84 9.30 29.22
CA THR A 246 -8.56 9.08 30.63
C THR A 246 -7.20 8.38 30.73
N PRO A 247 -6.20 8.95 31.41
CA PRO A 247 -4.98 8.23 31.73
C PRO A 247 -5.34 7.10 32.70
N THR A 248 -5.07 5.86 32.31
CA THR A 248 -5.06 4.75 33.26
C THR A 248 -3.77 4.87 34.08
N ASP A 249 -3.85 5.63 35.16
CA ASP A 249 -2.93 5.49 36.29
C ASP A 249 -3.30 4.21 37.05
N ALA A 250 -2.57 3.13 36.76
CA ALA A 250 -2.47 1.99 37.66
C ALA A 250 -1.10 1.32 37.53
N ALA A 251 -0.17 1.85 38.32
CA ALA A 251 0.93 1.16 39.00
C ALA A 251 2.00 0.44 38.14
N GLY A 252 3.14 1.11 38.03
CA GLY A 252 4.42 0.48 37.75
C GLY A 252 5.42 1.48 37.21
N GLU A 253 6.04 2.26 38.10
CA GLU A 253 7.17 3.11 37.78
C GLU A 253 8.32 2.25 37.24
N ALA A 254 8.38 2.12 35.91
CA ALA A 254 9.51 1.52 35.21
C ALA A 254 10.47 2.65 34.84
N PRO A 255 11.76 2.57 35.23
CA PRO A 255 12.69 3.65 35.00
C PRO A 255 12.84 3.89 33.50
N VAL A 256 12.88 5.16 33.11
CA VAL A 256 13.28 5.62 31.78
C VAL A 256 14.57 4.91 31.40
N ARG A 257 14.50 3.90 30.53
CA ARG A 257 15.69 3.26 29.98
C ARG A 257 16.21 4.16 28.86
N PRO A 258 17.46 4.66 28.95
CA PRO A 258 18.04 5.42 27.86
C PRO A 258 18.20 4.52 26.63
N ALA A 259 18.15 5.13 25.43
CA ALA A 259 18.27 4.52 24.10
C ALA A 259 19.50 3.59 23.89
N LEU A 260 20.38 3.45 24.88
CA LEU A 260 21.47 2.48 24.96
C LEU A 260 20.98 1.02 25.08
N ALA A 261 19.75 0.77 25.56
CA ALA A 261 19.22 -0.59 25.74
C ALA A 261 18.93 -1.31 24.41
N GLU A 262 18.44 -0.60 23.39
CA GLU A 262 18.07 -1.20 22.11
C GLU A 262 19.31 -1.67 21.32
N GLN A 263 20.36 -0.84 21.28
CA GLN A 263 21.61 -1.16 20.57
C GLN A 263 22.40 -2.28 21.23
N SER A 264 22.36 -2.39 22.56
CA SER A 264 23.02 -3.47 23.29
C SER A 264 22.28 -4.80 23.11
N TYR A 265 20.94 -4.79 23.02
CA TYR A 265 20.14 -5.98 22.74
C TYR A 265 20.31 -6.48 21.30
N GLN A 266 20.33 -5.58 20.31
CA GLN A 266 20.58 -5.94 18.91
C GLN A 266 22.01 -6.48 18.70
N SER A 267 23.01 -5.91 19.38
CA SER A 267 24.39 -6.41 19.32
C SER A 267 24.52 -7.83 19.89
N LEU A 268 23.75 -8.15 20.93
CA LEU A 268 23.64 -9.51 21.50
C LEU A 268 23.03 -10.50 20.50
N LEU A 269 21.93 -10.12 19.84
CA LEU A 269 21.21 -10.99 18.89
C LEU A 269 22.00 -11.29 17.60
N HIS A 270 22.92 -10.41 17.21
CA HIS A 270 23.77 -10.59 16.02
C HIS A 270 25.13 -11.25 16.29
N THR A 271 25.40 -11.65 17.53
CA THR A 271 26.67 -12.26 17.90
C THR A 271 26.68 -13.76 17.62
N ALA A 272 27.51 -14.18 16.64
CA ALA A 272 27.58 -15.58 16.19
C ALA A 272 28.70 -16.43 16.85
N SER A 273 29.42 -15.91 17.86
CA SER A 273 30.47 -16.69 18.56
C SER A 273 30.73 -16.24 19.99
N ASP A 274 31.20 -17.19 20.82
CA ASP A 274 31.52 -17.01 22.25
C ASP A 274 32.58 -15.92 22.51
N ALA A 275 33.50 -15.70 21.56
CA ALA A 275 34.53 -14.66 21.66
C ALA A 275 33.94 -13.26 21.43
N ALA A 276 33.02 -13.12 20.50
CA ALA A 276 32.34 -11.86 20.22
C ALA A 276 31.36 -11.50 21.35
N LEU A 277 30.77 -12.50 22.01
CA LEU A 277 29.88 -12.28 23.17
C LEU A 277 30.63 -11.65 24.34
N LYS A 278 31.86 -12.12 24.62
CA LYS A 278 32.72 -11.56 25.65
C LYS A 278 33.09 -10.10 25.37
N GLU A 279 33.29 -9.74 24.10
CA GLU A 279 33.61 -8.37 23.72
C GLU A 279 32.39 -7.44 23.86
N VAL A 280 31.19 -7.90 23.49
CA VAL A 280 29.93 -7.16 23.68
C VAL A 280 29.65 -6.93 25.18
N VAL A 281 29.83 -7.94 26.02
CA VAL A 281 29.71 -7.80 27.49
C VAL A 281 30.73 -6.82 28.06
N ARG A 282 31.93 -6.75 27.46
CA ARG A 282 32.96 -5.79 27.87
C ARG A 282 32.62 -4.35 27.47
N LEU A 283 32.02 -4.17 26.30
CA LEU A 283 31.59 -2.87 25.78
C LEU A 283 30.34 -2.35 26.49
N PHE A 284 29.48 -3.25 26.97
CA PHE A 284 28.22 -2.93 27.63
C PHE A 284 28.11 -3.67 28.99
N PRO A 285 28.84 -3.22 30.02
CA PRO A 285 28.88 -3.90 31.32
C PRO A 285 27.53 -3.93 32.05
N ALA A 286 26.58 -3.06 31.68
CA ALA A 286 25.21 -3.06 32.18
C ALA A 286 24.38 -4.30 31.78
N LEU A 287 24.90 -5.16 30.89
CA LEU A 287 24.27 -6.45 30.55
C LEU A 287 24.49 -7.54 31.61
N LEU A 288 25.36 -7.31 32.60
CA LEU A 288 25.65 -8.25 33.68
C LEU A 288 24.88 -7.99 34.98
N GLU A 289 24.11 -6.89 35.05
CA GLU A 289 23.19 -6.58 36.16
C GLU A 289 21.82 -7.22 35.94
#